data_AF-A0A833VCN1-F1
#
_entry.id   AF-A0A833VCN1-F1
#
_cell.length_a   1.000
_cell.length_b   1.000
_cell.length_c   1.000
_cell.angle_alpha   90.00
_cell.angle_beta   90.00
_cell.angle_gamma   90.00
#
_symmetry.space_group_name_H-M   'P 1'
#
loop_
_entity.id
_entity.type
_entity.pdbx_description
1 polymer ?
#
loop_
_entity_poly.entity_id
_entity_poly.type
_entity_poly.pdbx_seq_one_letter_code
_entity_poly.pdbx_strand_id
1 'polypeptide(L)' 'MKQSGYSRTMKFVILMVVFVAVASRCEGVTSKFRRKLEATEDMPFDSDVFSVPDGYNAPQQSSILLQNRAQNRDICYPKL' A
#
# COMPACT_ATOMS: atom_id res chain seq x y z
N MET A 1 -53.00 28.74 -1.48
CA MET A 1 -52.71 27.52 -2.26
C MET A 1 -51.30 27.61 -2.87
N LYS A 2 -50.28 27.00 -2.26
CA LYS A 2 -48.87 27.02 -2.72
C LYS A 2 -48.26 25.61 -2.88
N GLN A 3 -49.09 24.56 -2.91
CA GLN A 3 -48.62 23.18 -2.89
C GLN A 3 -47.97 22.70 -4.22
N SER A 4 -48.35 23.28 -5.36
CA SER A 4 -47.84 22.85 -6.69
C SER A 4 -46.36 23.18 -6.93
N GLY A 5 -45.91 24.36 -6.45
CA GLY A 5 -44.51 24.79 -6.59
C GLY A 5 -43.56 24.02 -5.69
N TYR A 6 -43.97 23.74 -4.45
CA TYR A 6 -43.18 23.02 -3.45
C TYR A 6 -42.88 21.57 -3.85
N SER A 7 -43.86 20.89 -4.48
CA SER A 7 -43.68 19.52 -4.97
C SER A 7 -42.67 19.43 -6.11
N ARG A 8 -42.64 20.43 -7.01
CA ARG A 8 -41.67 20.48 -8.12
C ARG A 8 -40.27 20.79 -7.62
N THR A 9 -40.11 21.80 -6.78
CA THR A 9 -38.79 22.16 -6.23
C THR A 9 -38.20 21.04 -5.38
N MET A 10 -39.01 20.36 -4.57
CA MET A 10 -38.55 19.21 -3.78
C MET A 10 -38.06 18.06 -4.66
N LYS A 11 -38.75 17.76 -5.77
CA LYS A 11 -38.28 16.75 -6.72
C LYS A 11 -36.92 17.10 -7.32
N PHE A 12 -36.71 18.35 -7.73
CA PHE A 12 -35.43 18.81 -8.26
C PHE A 12 -34.30 18.73 -7.22
N VAL A 13 -34.58 19.11 -5.98
CA VAL A 13 -33.61 19.02 -4.88
C VAL A 13 -33.21 17.56 -4.64
N ILE A 14 -34.19 16.65 -4.57
CA ILE A 14 -33.92 15.21 -4.38
C ILE A 14 -33.06 14.67 -5.54
N LEU A 15 -33.38 15.05 -6.78
CA LEU A 15 -32.63 14.61 -7.97
C LEU A 15 -31.18 15.12 -7.95
N MET A 16 -30.97 16.37 -7.54
CA MET A 16 -29.62 16.95 -7.38
C MET A 16 -28.81 16.25 -6.28
N VAL A 17 -29.43 15.95 -5.14
CA VAL A 17 -28.76 15.24 -4.04
C VAL A 17 -28.33 13.83 -4.49
N VAL A 18 -29.20 13.11 -5.22
CA VAL A 18 -28.87 11.79 -5.77
C VAL A 18 -27.72 11.89 -6.78
N PHE A 19 -27.75 12.89 -7.67
CA PHE A 19 -26.72 13.10 -8.68
C PHE A 19 -25.35 13.36 -8.07
N VAL A 20 -25.26 14.29 -7.09
CA VAL A 20 -24.00 14.59 -6.39
C VAL A 20 -23.48 13.37 -5.65
N ALA A 21 -24.36 12.62 -4.99
CA ALA A 21 -23.96 11.39 -4.34
C ALA A 21 -23.33 10.43 -5.36
N VAL A 22 -23.94 10.19 -6.51
CA VAL A 22 -23.41 9.25 -7.53
C VAL A 22 -22.10 9.76 -8.12
N ALA A 23 -22.00 11.04 -8.44
CA ALA A 23 -20.79 11.65 -9.00
C ALA A 23 -19.59 11.65 -8.02
N SER A 24 -19.85 11.63 -6.71
CA SER A 24 -18.80 11.60 -5.69
C SER A 24 -18.18 10.21 -5.45
N ARG A 25 -18.65 9.16 -6.13
CA ARG A 25 -18.03 7.83 -6.00
C ARG A 25 -16.66 7.85 -6.68
N CYS A 26 -15.61 7.78 -5.87
CA CYS A 26 -14.25 7.53 -6.34
C CYS A 26 -13.94 6.06 -6.10
N GLU A 27 -14.13 5.22 -7.11
CA GLU A 27 -13.73 3.81 -7.05
C GLU A 27 -12.31 3.68 -7.61
N GLY A 28 -11.37 3.29 -6.76
CA GLY A 28 -10.02 2.99 -7.20
C GLY A 28 -10.02 1.73 -8.08
N VAL A 29 -9.43 1.82 -9.28
CA VAL A 29 -9.30 0.66 -10.17
C VAL A 29 -8.13 -0.19 -9.69
N THR A 30 -8.43 -1.32 -9.06
CA THR A 30 -7.41 -2.34 -8.74
C THR A 30 -7.35 -3.39 -9.85
N SER A 31 -6.16 -3.90 -10.18
CA SER A 31 -6.04 -5.00 -11.12
C SER A 31 -6.73 -6.26 -10.58
N LYS A 32 -7.32 -7.06 -11.47
CA LYS A 32 -7.94 -8.37 -11.11
C LYS A 32 -6.92 -9.41 -10.65
N PHE A 33 -5.63 -9.06 -10.64
CA PHE A 33 -4.56 -9.97 -10.31
C PHE A 33 -4.62 -10.36 -8.84
N ARG A 34 -4.84 -11.66 -8.59
CA ARG A 34 -4.68 -12.31 -7.30
C ARG A 34 -3.51 -13.27 -7.46
N ARG A 35 -2.48 -13.14 -6.62
CA ARG A 35 -1.43 -14.17 -6.56
C ARG A 35 -2.09 -15.48 -6.10
N LYS A 36 -1.76 -16.60 -6.75
CA LYS A 36 -2.18 -17.91 -6.24
C LYS A 36 -1.61 -18.09 -4.83
N LEU A 37 -2.39 -18.70 -3.94
CA LEU A 37 -1.97 -19.17 -2.62
C LEU A 37 -1.08 -20.42 -2.72
N GLU A 38 -0.21 -20.49 -3.73
CA GLU A 38 0.87 -21.46 -3.71
C GLU A 38 1.67 -21.15 -2.44
N ALA A 39 1.91 -22.17 -1.62
CA ALA A 39 2.59 -22.00 -0.34
C ALA A 39 3.84 -21.15 -0.60
N THR A 40 3.96 -20.03 0.11
CA THR A 40 5.21 -19.28 0.16
C THR A 40 6.18 -20.15 0.94
N GLU A 41 6.66 -21.22 0.31
CA GLU A 41 7.73 -22.02 0.88
C GLU A 41 8.93 -21.10 1.01
N ASP A 42 9.57 -21.16 2.19
CA ASP A 42 10.80 -20.43 2.40
C ASP A 42 11.81 -20.87 1.34
N MET A 43 12.53 -19.89 0.81
CA MET A 43 13.54 -20.15 -0.20
C MET A 43 14.56 -21.16 0.36
N PRO A 44 14.89 -22.24 -0.37
CA PRO A 44 15.78 -23.26 0.16
C PRO A 44 17.22 -22.73 0.26
N PHE A 45 18.02 -23.25 1.19
CA PHE A 45 19.37 -22.73 1.48
C PHE A 45 20.39 -22.92 0.35
N ASP A 46 20.11 -23.81 -0.60
CA ASP A 46 20.90 -24.01 -1.82
C ASP A 46 20.50 -23.05 -2.95
N SER A 47 19.57 -22.12 -2.70
CA SER A 47 19.24 -21.07 -3.66
C SER A 47 20.42 -20.13 -3.90
N ASP A 48 20.40 -19.53 -5.08
CA ASP A 48 21.35 -18.51 -5.50
C ASP A 48 21.45 -17.34 -4.50
N VAL A 49 20.34 -16.93 -3.90
CA VAL A 49 20.26 -15.83 -2.92
C VAL A 49 21.11 -16.08 -1.66
N PHE A 50 21.33 -17.34 -1.28
CA PHE A 50 22.14 -17.70 -0.11
C PHE A 50 23.58 -18.08 -0.45
N SER A 51 24.01 -17.89 -1.70
CA SER A 51 25.39 -18.19 -2.12
C SER A 51 26.40 -17.38 -1.31
N VAL A 52 27.41 -18.07 -0.76
CA VAL A 52 28.48 -17.44 0.01
C VAL A 52 29.42 -16.70 -0.95
N PRO A 53 29.79 -15.44 -0.67
CA PRO A 53 30.72 -14.70 -1.52
C PRO A 53 32.10 -15.34 -1.53
N ASP A 54 32.73 -15.37 -2.71
CA ASP A 54 34.07 -15.94 -2.88
C ASP A 54 35.15 -15.11 -2.16
N GLY A 55 36.09 -15.80 -1.54
CA GLY A 55 37.27 -15.21 -0.90
C GLY A 55 37.30 -15.36 0.62
N TYR A 56 38.52 -15.36 1.17
CA TYR A 56 38.70 -15.44 2.62
C TYR A 56 38.17 -14.17 3.30
N ASN A 57 37.24 -14.34 4.24
CA ASN A 57 36.58 -13.24 4.96
C ASN A 57 35.86 -12.26 4.02
N ALA A 58 35.35 -12.74 2.88
CA ALA A 58 34.53 -11.93 2.00
C ALA A 58 33.27 -11.43 2.75
N PRO A 59 32.92 -10.14 2.65
CA PRO A 59 31.82 -9.57 3.41
C PRO A 59 30.48 -10.18 2.96
N GLN A 60 29.69 -10.67 3.91
CA GLN A 60 28.34 -11.17 3.70
C GLN A 60 27.34 -10.22 4.38
N GLN A 61 26.20 -9.93 3.74
CA GLN A 61 25.13 -9.06 4.26
C GLN A 61 25.50 -7.56 4.43
N SER A 62 26.18 -6.97 3.45
CA SER A 62 26.42 -5.52 3.44
C SER A 62 25.11 -4.75 3.20
N SER A 63 24.60 -4.09 4.24
CA SER A 63 23.46 -3.17 4.14
C SER A 63 23.96 -1.73 4.03
N ILE A 64 23.46 -0.99 3.04
CA ILE A 64 23.75 0.44 2.89
C ILE A 64 22.53 1.22 3.35
N LEU A 65 22.74 2.13 4.29
CA LEU A 65 21.71 3.06 4.77
C LEU A 65 22.16 4.49 4.48
N LEU A 66 21.20 5.36 4.16
CA LEU A 66 21.47 6.77 3.98
C LEU A 66 21.84 7.40 5.33
N GLN A 67 22.95 8.13 5.36
CA GLN A 67 23.41 8.81 6.55
C GLN A 67 22.59 10.08 6.80
N ASN A 68 21.63 10.01 7.73
CA ASN A 68 20.90 11.19 8.21
C ASN A 68 21.59 11.77 9.46
N ARG A 69 22.01 13.05 9.42
CA ARG A 69 22.68 13.71 10.57
C ARG A 69 21.85 13.70 11.88
N ALA A 70 20.54 13.58 11.80
CA ALA A 70 19.64 13.53 12.95
C ALA A 70 19.40 12.11 13.51
N GLN A 71 19.87 11.06 12.83
CA GLN A 71 19.50 9.66 13.08
C GLN A 71 20.67 8.82 13.66
N ASN A 72 21.74 9.47 14.12
CA ASN A 72 22.95 8.80 14.64
C ASN A 72 22.81 8.26 16.08
N ARG A 73 21.58 8.07 16.59
CA ARG A 73 21.31 7.53 17.94
C ARG A 73 20.50 6.25 17.97
N ASP A 74 19.93 5.82 16.84
CA ASP A 74 19.01 4.66 16.81
C ASP A 74 19.63 3.40 16.19
N ILE A 75 20.91 3.43 15.81
CA ILE A 75 21.65 2.23 15.40
C ILE A 75 22.16 1.53 16.67
N CYS A 76 21.23 1.05 17.50
CA CYS A 76 21.53 0.03 18.50
C CYS A 76 21.16 -1.33 17.91
N TYR A 77 22.17 -2.12 17.53
CA TYR A 77 22.00 -3.56 17.67
C TYR A 77 21.66 -3.83 19.13
N PRO A 78 20.61 -4.62 19.46
CA PRO A 78 20.45 -5.08 20.82
C PRO A 78 21.68 -5.92 21.16
N LYS A 79 22.52 -5.44 22.07
CA LYS A 79 23.51 -6.31 22.70
C LYS A 79 22.73 -7.32 23.55
N LEU A 80 22.84 -8.59 23.18
CA LEU A 80 22.63 -9.69 24.11
C LEU A 80 23.62 -9.56 25.27
#